data_AF-A0A3B9TXW9-F1
#
_entry.id   AF-A0A3B9TXW9-F1
#
_cell.length_a   1.000
_cell.length_b   1.000
_cell.length_c   1.000
_cell.angle_alpha   90.00
_cell.angle_beta   90.00
_cell.angle_gamma   90.00
#
_symmetry.space_group_name_H-M   'P 1'
#
loop_
_entity.id
_entity.type
_entity.pdbx_description
1 polymer ?
#
loop_
_entity_poly.entity_id
_entity_poly.type
_entity_poly.pdbx_seq_one_letter_code
_entity_poly.pdbx_strand_id
1 'polypeptide(L)'
;MTEDRAAPIHLDLDDRFYRHVEAAPFPQHILRWRNDRAAATVGLDALDDTAWVDHFGRFAPLPGNIEGPLALCYHGHQFGHYNHELGDGRGFLFAQLRADDGRILDLGTKGSGQTPFSRTADGRLTLKGAVREIMATELLEALGVNTSKTFSVIETGESLQRHDEPSPTRAAVMVRLSHGHIRIGSFQRCRYLEDVEGIEMLMRHTARHHFAAELDADAPVNDLAPAFLATVAARVAATAGSWMAAGFVHGVLNTDNFNVTGESFDYGPWRFLPRFDPSFTAAYFDNGGRYAYGR
;
A
#
# COMPACT_ATOMS: atom_id res chain seq x y z
N MET A 1 3.40 22.12 -12.09
CA MET A 1 2.29 21.29 -11.59
C MET A 1 1.02 22.10 -11.71
N THR A 2 0.01 21.61 -12.41
CA THR A 2 -1.33 22.22 -12.33
C THR A 2 -1.88 21.94 -10.94
N GLU A 3 -2.27 22.98 -10.18
CA GLU A 3 -2.83 22.89 -8.82
C GLU A 3 -4.07 21.97 -8.71
N ASP A 4 -4.63 21.52 -9.83
CA ASP A 4 -5.90 20.79 -9.96
C ASP A 4 -5.84 19.27 -9.69
N ARG A 5 -4.67 18.71 -9.34
CA ARG A 5 -4.53 17.25 -9.12
C ARG A 5 -4.44 16.80 -7.67
N ALA A 6 -4.18 17.71 -6.72
CA ALA A 6 -4.10 17.32 -5.32
C ALA A 6 -5.49 16.84 -4.83
N ALA A 7 -5.53 15.68 -4.17
CA ALA A 7 -6.78 15.11 -3.67
C ALA A 7 -6.56 14.44 -2.28
N PRO A 8 -6.18 15.22 -1.24
CA PRO A 8 -5.81 14.70 0.09
C PRO A 8 -7.04 14.25 0.91
N ILE A 9 -7.88 13.37 0.33
CA ILE A 9 -9.14 12.91 0.90
C ILE A 9 -8.98 12.21 2.26
N HIS A 10 -7.81 11.63 2.58
CA HIS A 10 -7.59 11.05 3.91
C HIS A 10 -7.67 12.08 5.03
N LEU A 11 -7.54 13.38 4.73
CA LEU A 11 -7.77 14.46 5.70
C LEU A 11 -9.27 14.70 6.01
N ASP A 12 -10.18 14.09 5.24
CA ASP A 12 -11.63 14.08 5.55
C ASP A 12 -11.98 13.02 6.62
N LEU A 13 -11.03 12.14 6.94
CA LEU A 13 -11.10 11.20 8.06
C LEU A 13 -10.52 11.83 9.33
N ASP A 14 -10.84 11.28 10.50
CA ASP A 14 -10.32 11.77 11.78
C ASP A 14 -9.20 10.89 12.37
N ASP A 15 -8.72 11.30 13.55
CA ASP A 15 -7.64 10.64 14.30
C ASP A 15 -7.93 9.18 14.69
N ARG A 16 -9.11 8.62 14.40
CA ARG A 16 -9.32 7.17 14.47
C ARG A 16 -8.44 6.43 13.46
N PHE A 17 -8.15 7.03 12.30
CA PHE A 17 -7.65 6.31 11.13
C PHE A 17 -6.17 6.53 10.82
N TYR A 18 -5.53 7.53 11.41
CA TYR A 18 -4.11 7.79 11.19
C TYR A 18 -3.43 8.48 12.38
N ARG A 19 -2.11 8.57 12.31
CA ARG A 19 -1.27 9.42 13.17
C ARG A 19 -0.36 10.24 12.27
N HIS A 20 -0.21 11.52 12.58
CA HIS A 20 0.85 12.33 11.97
C HIS A 20 2.22 11.81 12.41
N VAL A 21 3.13 11.69 11.44
CA VAL A 21 4.50 11.19 11.65
C VAL A 21 5.48 11.99 10.80
N GLU A 22 6.76 11.85 11.12
CA GLU A 22 7.85 12.41 10.35
C GLU A 22 8.65 11.32 9.66
N ALA A 23 9.23 11.64 8.51
CA ALA A 23 10.17 10.76 7.84
C ALA A 23 11.50 10.69 8.60
N ALA A 24 12.13 9.53 8.57
CA ALA A 24 13.49 9.39 9.08
C ALA A 24 14.47 10.24 8.26
N PRO A 25 15.46 10.89 8.90
CA PRO A 25 16.54 11.56 8.19
C PRO A 25 17.46 10.53 7.53
N PHE A 26 17.76 10.70 6.25
CA PHE A 26 18.64 9.82 5.49
C PHE A 26 19.99 10.49 5.14
N PRO A 27 21.12 9.78 5.28
CA PRO A 27 22.44 10.30 4.93
C PRO A 27 22.59 10.71 3.45
N GLN A 28 21.92 9.99 2.55
CA GLN A 28 22.00 10.18 1.11
C GLN A 28 20.60 10.02 0.49
N HIS A 29 20.43 10.56 -0.71
CA HIS A 29 19.19 10.44 -1.48
C HIS A 29 19.53 10.15 -2.94
N ILE A 30 19.97 8.92 -3.22
CA ILE A 30 20.40 8.53 -4.57
C ILE A 30 19.19 7.93 -5.30
N LEU A 31 18.72 8.60 -6.35
CA LEU A 31 17.66 8.07 -7.21
C LEU A 31 18.13 6.77 -7.88
N ARG A 32 17.46 5.65 -7.56
CA ARG A 32 17.74 4.34 -8.14
C ARG A 32 16.72 3.93 -9.18
N TRP A 33 15.49 4.41 -9.05
CA TRP A 33 14.42 4.09 -9.98
C TRP A 33 13.30 5.13 -9.91
N ARG A 34 12.75 5.47 -11.08
CA ARG A 34 11.60 6.36 -11.27
C ARG A 34 10.63 5.75 -12.27
N ASN A 35 9.34 5.73 -11.95
CA ASN A 35 8.30 5.29 -12.89
C ASN A 35 7.85 6.45 -13.78
N ASP A 36 8.55 6.74 -14.87
CA ASP A 36 8.14 7.83 -15.77
C ASP A 36 6.73 7.60 -16.36
N ARG A 37 6.38 6.34 -16.65
CA ARG A 37 5.04 5.97 -17.17
C ARG A 37 3.95 6.28 -16.16
N ALA A 38 4.13 5.89 -14.90
CA ALA A 38 3.13 6.18 -13.85
C ALA A 38 3.17 7.64 -13.39
N ALA A 39 4.31 8.34 -13.50
CA ALA A 39 4.40 9.77 -13.20
C ALA A 39 3.53 10.59 -14.17
N ALA A 40 3.53 10.22 -15.46
CA ALA A 40 2.72 10.87 -16.47
C ALA A 40 1.22 10.78 -16.15
N THR A 41 0.73 9.65 -15.65
CA THR A 41 -0.72 9.46 -15.37
C THR A 41 -1.25 10.33 -14.22
N VAL A 42 -0.36 10.90 -13.41
CA VAL A 42 -0.68 11.81 -12.30
C VAL A 42 -0.09 13.21 -12.48
N GLY A 43 0.45 13.53 -13.67
CA GLY A 43 0.97 14.85 -14.02
C GLY A 43 2.27 15.25 -13.31
N LEU A 44 3.12 14.28 -12.97
CA LEU A 44 4.42 14.47 -12.30
C LEU A 44 5.63 14.18 -13.20
N ASP A 45 5.42 13.88 -14.48
CA ASP A 45 6.45 13.57 -15.48
C ASP A 45 7.37 14.74 -15.81
N ALA A 46 6.93 15.98 -15.56
CA ALA A 46 7.74 17.18 -15.77
C ALA A 46 8.73 17.50 -14.65
N LEU A 47 8.72 16.74 -13.53
CA LEU A 47 9.68 16.93 -12.46
C LEU A 47 11.08 16.47 -12.89
N ASP A 48 12.08 17.33 -12.72
CA ASP A 48 13.47 16.92 -12.86
C ASP A 48 13.91 16.03 -11.68
N ASP A 49 15.10 15.43 -11.79
CA ASP A 49 15.63 14.51 -10.78
C ASP A 49 15.81 15.18 -9.42
N THR A 50 16.10 16.49 -9.38
CA THR A 50 16.27 17.24 -8.13
C THR A 50 14.93 17.38 -7.41
N ALA A 51 13.91 17.91 -8.10
CA ALA A 51 12.57 18.06 -7.55
C ALA A 51 11.95 16.69 -7.20
N TRP A 52 12.22 15.66 -8.00
CA TRP A 52 11.80 14.29 -7.72
C TRP A 52 12.38 13.78 -6.40
N VAL A 53 13.68 13.96 -6.22
CA VAL A 53 14.40 13.53 -5.02
C VAL A 53 13.96 14.33 -3.77
N ASP A 54 13.55 15.59 -3.94
CA ASP A 54 12.97 16.40 -2.86
C ASP A 54 11.61 15.84 -2.40
N HIS A 55 10.70 15.51 -3.32
CA HIS A 55 9.38 15.00 -2.96
C HIS A 55 9.36 13.52 -2.55
N PHE A 56 10.15 12.66 -3.22
CA PHE A 56 10.09 11.20 -3.03
C PHE A 56 11.26 10.62 -2.22
N GLY A 57 12.26 11.45 -1.89
CA GLY A 57 13.37 11.09 -1.02
C GLY A 57 13.37 11.84 0.32
N ARG A 58 13.16 13.16 0.27
CA ARG A 58 13.07 14.02 1.48
C ARG A 58 11.64 14.21 1.99
N PHE A 59 10.65 13.78 1.21
CA PHE A 59 9.23 13.93 1.54
C PHE A 59 8.81 15.38 1.76
N ALA A 60 9.39 16.31 0.99
CA ALA A 60 8.83 17.65 0.88
C ALA A 60 7.37 17.52 0.35
N PRO A 61 6.38 18.13 1.01
CA PRO A 61 4.98 18.03 0.57
C PRO A 61 4.80 18.47 -0.87
N LEU A 62 3.98 17.73 -1.62
CA LEU A 62 3.50 18.20 -2.91
C LEU A 62 2.52 19.37 -2.68
N PRO A 63 2.48 20.40 -3.56
CA PRO A 63 1.57 21.53 -3.39
C PRO A 63 0.10 21.12 -3.26
N GLY A 64 -0.62 21.74 -2.32
CA GLY A 64 -2.03 21.44 -2.04
C GLY A 64 -2.31 20.06 -1.45
N ASN A 65 -1.27 19.36 -1.00
CA ASN A 65 -1.37 18.00 -0.49
C ASN A 65 -1.12 17.93 1.02
N ILE A 66 -0.98 16.71 1.54
CA ILE A 66 -0.75 16.45 2.96
C ILE A 66 0.58 17.08 3.42
N GLU A 67 0.52 18.04 4.36
CA GLU A 67 1.72 18.74 4.87
C GLU A 67 2.57 17.89 5.82
N GLY A 68 1.94 16.98 6.58
CA GLY A 68 2.60 16.07 7.51
C GLY A 68 2.17 14.63 7.26
N PRO A 69 3.08 13.70 6.91
CA PRO A 69 2.72 12.34 6.53
C PRO A 69 1.87 11.60 7.58
N LEU A 70 1.04 10.70 7.09
CA LEU A 70 0.06 9.95 7.87
C LEU A 70 0.46 8.49 7.95
N ALA A 71 0.76 8.00 9.15
CA ALA A 71 0.85 6.56 9.40
C ALA A 71 -0.57 6.03 9.66
N LEU A 72 -1.07 5.15 8.80
CA LEU A 72 -2.44 4.67 8.88
C LEU A 72 -2.63 3.62 9.98
N CYS A 73 -3.77 3.69 10.66
CA CYS A 73 -4.17 2.81 11.75
C CYS A 73 -5.00 1.64 11.20
N TYR A 74 -4.53 0.40 11.40
CA TYR A 74 -5.29 -0.79 11.07
C TYR A 74 -4.85 -1.97 11.94
N HIS A 75 -5.73 -2.95 12.08
CA HIS A 75 -5.42 -4.25 12.68
C HIS A 75 -5.45 -5.31 11.57
N GLY A 76 -5.46 -6.59 11.91
CA GLY A 76 -5.47 -7.64 10.90
C GLY A 76 -5.46 -9.03 11.51
N HIS A 77 -5.93 -10.00 10.74
CA HIS A 77 -5.72 -11.41 11.02
C HIS A 77 -4.45 -11.85 10.31
N GLN A 78 -3.37 -12.03 11.07
CA GLN A 78 -2.11 -12.55 10.58
C GLN A 78 -2.07 -14.05 10.76
N PHE A 79 -1.97 -14.77 9.64
CA PHE A 79 -2.04 -16.24 9.62
C PHE A 79 -3.25 -16.85 10.33
N GLY A 80 -4.37 -16.13 10.37
CA GLY A 80 -5.62 -16.54 11.02
C GLY A 80 -5.74 -16.12 12.49
N HIS A 81 -4.73 -15.48 13.07
CA HIS A 81 -4.79 -14.93 14.42
C HIS A 81 -4.95 -13.42 14.36
N TYR A 82 -5.88 -12.89 15.15
CA TYR A 82 -6.10 -11.46 15.23
C TYR A 82 -4.92 -10.76 15.92
N ASN A 83 -4.39 -9.72 15.28
CA ASN A 83 -3.30 -8.89 15.77
C ASN A 83 -3.76 -7.42 15.83
N HIS A 84 -3.81 -6.88 17.05
CA HIS A 84 -4.18 -5.48 17.32
C HIS A 84 -2.98 -4.54 17.37
N GLU A 85 -1.76 -5.05 17.22
CA GLU A 85 -0.51 -4.27 17.24
C GLU A 85 0.02 -4.06 15.82
N LEU A 86 -0.85 -3.56 14.94
CA LEU A 86 -0.54 -3.25 13.54
C LEU A 86 -0.74 -1.75 13.25
N GLY A 87 -0.69 -1.39 11.97
CA GLY A 87 -0.60 -0.03 11.46
C GLY A 87 0.60 0.11 10.54
N ASP A 88 0.76 1.28 9.92
CA ASP A 88 1.89 1.54 9.04
C ASP A 88 3.21 1.63 9.82
N GLY A 89 3.84 0.48 10.06
CA GLY A 89 5.02 0.38 10.94
C GLY A 89 6.37 0.67 10.29
N ARG A 90 6.42 0.99 8.99
CA ARG A 90 7.69 1.31 8.28
C ARG A 90 7.45 2.21 7.08
N GLY A 91 6.42 3.03 7.14
CA GLY A 91 5.84 3.70 6.00
C GLY A 91 4.81 4.72 6.45
N PHE A 92 4.34 5.52 5.50
CA PHE A 92 3.24 6.46 5.70
C PHE A 92 2.63 6.80 4.33
N LEU A 93 1.39 7.29 4.33
CA LEU A 93 0.80 8.03 3.23
C LEU A 93 1.27 9.49 3.31
N PHE A 94 1.84 10.04 2.24
CA PHE A 94 2.28 11.45 2.26
C PHE A 94 1.66 12.31 1.16
N ALA A 95 1.02 11.71 0.15
CA ALA A 95 0.29 12.47 -0.84
C ALA A 95 -0.81 11.64 -1.49
N GLN A 96 -1.81 12.33 -2.03
CA GLN A 96 -2.86 11.74 -2.85
C GLN A 96 -3.14 12.60 -4.07
N LEU A 97 -3.24 11.98 -5.24
CA LEU A 97 -3.33 12.67 -6.53
C LEU A 97 -4.45 12.10 -7.38
N ARG A 98 -5.11 12.97 -8.14
CA ARG A 98 -6.07 12.56 -9.16
C ARG A 98 -5.33 12.19 -10.46
N ALA A 99 -5.54 10.95 -10.89
CA ALA A 99 -5.05 10.44 -12.16
C ALA A 99 -5.88 10.96 -13.35
N ASP A 100 -5.37 10.78 -14.56
CA ASP A 100 -6.03 11.19 -15.82
C ASP A 100 -7.42 10.58 -16.02
N ASP A 101 -7.65 9.38 -15.47
CA ASP A 101 -8.93 8.70 -15.52
C ASP A 101 -9.88 9.10 -14.37
N GLY A 102 -9.50 10.10 -13.58
CA GLY A 102 -10.29 10.64 -12.49
C GLY A 102 -10.13 9.90 -11.15
N ARG A 103 -9.47 8.73 -11.12
CA ARG A 103 -9.20 8.00 -9.88
C ARG A 103 -8.32 8.80 -8.94
N ILE A 104 -8.55 8.65 -7.65
CA ILE A 104 -7.64 9.16 -6.62
C ILE A 104 -6.64 8.06 -6.29
N LEU A 105 -5.36 8.39 -6.37
CA LEU A 105 -4.25 7.48 -6.14
C LEU A 105 -3.42 7.95 -4.94
N ASP A 106 -3.05 7.01 -4.11
CA ASP A 106 -2.24 7.22 -2.92
C ASP A 106 -0.75 7.05 -3.23
N LEU A 107 0.06 7.98 -2.72
CA LEU A 107 1.51 7.87 -2.64
C LEU A 107 1.89 7.44 -1.22
N GLY A 108 1.95 6.13 -1.02
CA GLY A 108 2.35 5.48 0.23
C GLY A 108 3.83 5.08 0.20
N THR A 109 4.50 5.09 1.35
CA THR A 109 5.94 4.83 1.45
C THR A 109 6.26 3.50 2.14
N LYS A 110 7.46 2.98 1.90
CA LYS A 110 8.01 1.79 2.56
C LYS A 110 9.51 1.99 2.80
N GLY A 111 9.94 1.82 4.04
CA GLY A 111 11.30 2.08 4.50
C GLY A 111 11.56 3.53 4.91
N SER A 112 10.52 4.32 5.13
CA SER A 112 10.63 5.77 5.37
C SER A 112 10.90 6.16 6.83
N GLY A 113 11.03 5.19 7.74
CA GLY A 113 11.27 5.47 9.16
C GLY A 113 10.41 4.65 10.10
N GLN A 114 10.67 4.82 11.39
CA GLN A 114 9.81 4.29 12.43
C GLN A 114 8.59 5.19 12.62
N THR A 115 7.48 4.57 12.97
CA THR A 115 6.22 5.21 13.34
C THR A 115 5.77 4.64 14.69
N PRO A 116 4.68 5.15 15.30
CA PRO A 116 4.09 4.54 16.49
C PRO A 116 3.70 3.06 16.31
N PHE A 117 3.61 2.56 15.07
CA PHE A 117 3.22 1.20 14.73
C PHE A 117 4.41 0.27 14.42
N SER A 118 5.66 0.76 14.52
CA SER A 118 6.86 -0.02 14.19
C SER A 118 7.14 -1.18 15.14
N ARG A 119 6.55 -1.16 16.35
CA ARG A 119 6.87 -2.11 17.43
C ARG A 119 8.39 -2.16 17.66
N THR A 120 9.03 -3.30 17.42
CA THR A 120 10.48 -3.52 17.56
C THR A 120 11.24 -3.43 16.24
N ALA A 121 10.56 -3.17 15.11
CA ALA A 121 11.21 -3.06 13.81
C ALA A 121 11.90 -1.70 13.61
N ASP A 122 12.96 -1.68 12.81
CA ASP A 122 13.77 -0.47 12.54
C ASP A 122 13.14 0.53 11.55
N GLY A 123 11.98 0.18 10.97
CA GLY A 123 11.28 1.02 10.00
C GLY A 123 11.99 1.16 8.65
N ARG A 124 12.99 0.31 8.35
CA ARG A 124 13.80 0.41 7.12
C ARG A 124 13.45 -0.66 6.08
N LEU A 125 13.68 -0.32 4.81
CA LEU A 125 13.57 -1.23 3.68
C LEU A 125 14.96 -1.43 3.07
N THR A 126 15.26 -2.65 2.66
CA THR A 126 16.51 -2.95 1.95
C THR A 126 16.35 -2.64 0.47
N LEU A 127 17.42 -2.21 -0.20
CA LEU A 127 17.41 -1.95 -1.63
C LEU A 127 17.03 -3.21 -2.42
N LYS A 128 17.48 -4.39 -1.97
CA LYS A 128 17.05 -5.68 -2.51
C LYS A 128 15.52 -5.84 -2.41
N GLY A 129 14.93 -5.51 -1.26
CA GLY A 129 13.48 -5.51 -1.05
C GLY A 129 12.75 -4.58 -2.02
N ALA A 130 13.24 -3.36 -2.20
CA ALA A 130 12.67 -2.40 -3.16
C ALA A 130 12.76 -2.91 -4.61
N VAL A 131 13.90 -3.46 -5.02
CA VAL A 131 14.08 -4.03 -6.36
C VAL A 131 13.17 -5.23 -6.61
N ARG A 132 12.98 -6.09 -5.60
CA ARG A 132 12.02 -7.20 -5.69
C ARG A 132 10.59 -6.70 -5.88
N GLU A 133 10.24 -5.57 -5.27
CA GLU A 133 8.91 -4.99 -5.42
C GLU A 133 8.70 -4.36 -6.81
N ILE A 134 9.72 -3.72 -7.39
CA ILE A 134 9.71 -3.29 -8.80
C ILE A 134 9.43 -4.50 -9.72
N MET A 135 10.18 -5.60 -9.54
CA MET A 135 10.02 -6.79 -10.37
C MET A 135 8.62 -7.42 -10.26
N ALA A 136 8.04 -7.42 -9.06
CA ALA A 136 6.70 -7.94 -8.84
C ALA A 136 5.65 -7.08 -9.55
N THR A 137 5.68 -5.78 -9.31
CA THR A 137 4.68 -4.84 -9.83
C THR A 137 4.70 -4.78 -11.35
N GLU A 138 5.88 -4.68 -11.98
CA GLU A 138 5.99 -4.63 -13.44
C GLU A 138 5.53 -5.92 -14.12
N LEU A 139 5.89 -7.10 -13.57
CA LEU A 139 5.48 -8.37 -14.18
C LEU A 139 3.98 -8.63 -13.95
N LEU A 140 3.44 -8.33 -12.78
CA LEU A 140 2.00 -8.44 -12.52
C LEU A 140 1.19 -7.54 -13.45
N GLU A 141 1.63 -6.29 -13.66
CA GLU A 141 0.99 -5.37 -14.60
C GLU A 141 1.05 -5.91 -16.03
N ALA A 142 2.21 -6.40 -16.48
CA ALA A 142 2.36 -6.97 -17.81
C ALA A 142 1.48 -8.22 -18.03
N LEU A 143 1.16 -8.96 -16.97
CA LEU A 143 0.25 -10.10 -16.98
C LEU A 143 -1.23 -9.71 -16.81
N GLY A 144 -1.54 -8.42 -16.73
CA GLY A 144 -2.91 -7.90 -16.63
C GLY A 144 -3.50 -7.95 -15.23
N VAL A 145 -2.70 -8.20 -14.19
CA VAL A 145 -3.17 -8.14 -12.80
C VAL A 145 -3.34 -6.68 -12.40
N ASN A 146 -4.47 -6.36 -11.76
CA ASN A 146 -4.68 -5.06 -11.14
C ASN A 146 -3.73 -4.89 -9.93
N THR A 147 -2.58 -4.25 -10.14
CA THR A 147 -1.51 -4.08 -9.16
C THR A 147 -1.11 -2.63 -8.98
N SER A 148 -0.77 -2.28 -7.74
CA SER A 148 -0.04 -1.07 -7.40
C SER A 148 1.24 -0.91 -8.23
N LYS A 149 1.73 0.32 -8.34
CA LYS A 149 2.99 0.64 -9.01
C LYS A 149 4.03 0.96 -7.97
N THR A 150 5.23 0.39 -8.09
CA THR A 150 6.40 1.08 -7.55
C THR A 150 6.49 2.42 -8.29
N PHE A 151 6.70 3.53 -7.58
CA PHE A 151 6.68 4.88 -8.14
C PHE A 151 8.05 5.55 -8.09
N SER A 152 8.76 5.39 -6.98
CA SER A 152 10.13 5.87 -6.81
C SER A 152 10.92 4.94 -5.88
N VAL A 153 12.22 4.78 -6.13
CA VAL A 153 13.15 4.14 -5.18
C VAL A 153 14.36 5.04 -5.01
N ILE A 154 14.58 5.47 -3.77
CA ILE A 154 15.71 6.30 -3.34
C ILE A 154 16.57 5.48 -2.38
N GLU A 155 17.86 5.32 -2.67
CA GLU A 155 18.80 4.73 -1.72
C GLU A 155 19.20 5.76 -0.67
N THR A 156 19.19 5.34 0.59
CA THR A 156 19.36 6.23 1.76
C THR A 156 20.80 6.38 2.21
N GLY A 157 21.71 5.52 1.72
CA GLY A 157 23.11 5.46 2.16
C GLY A 157 23.30 4.75 3.51
N GLU A 158 22.24 4.29 4.16
CA GLU A 158 22.34 3.50 5.40
C GLU A 158 22.77 2.06 5.11
N SER A 159 23.52 1.49 6.06
CA SER A 159 23.90 0.07 6.09
C SER A 159 23.04 -0.68 7.09
N LEU A 160 22.32 -1.70 6.63
CA LEU A 160 21.39 -2.48 7.44
C LEU A 160 21.96 -3.87 7.74
N GLN A 161 21.70 -4.35 8.95
CA GLN A 161 21.95 -5.73 9.34
C GLN A 161 20.67 -6.54 9.16
N ARG A 162 20.76 -7.63 8.40
CA ARG A 162 19.65 -8.55 8.09
C ARG A 162 20.14 -9.98 8.16
N HIS A 163 19.26 -10.88 8.60
CA HIS A 163 19.58 -12.31 8.72
C HIS A 163 19.24 -13.11 7.46
N ASP A 164 18.37 -12.56 6.60
CA ASP A 164 17.82 -13.20 5.39
C ASP A 164 18.50 -12.71 4.09
N GLU A 165 19.53 -11.86 4.20
CA GLU A 165 20.38 -11.44 3.09
C GLU A 165 21.81 -11.06 3.53
N PRO A 166 22.80 -11.05 2.61
CA PRO A 166 24.17 -10.66 2.94
C PRO A 166 24.23 -9.26 3.57
N SER A 167 24.88 -9.16 4.72
CA SER A 167 25.02 -7.92 5.47
C SER A 167 26.46 -7.40 5.49
N PRO A 168 26.69 -6.07 5.59
CA PRO A 168 25.68 -5.02 5.58
C PRO A 168 25.00 -4.89 4.21
N THR A 169 23.66 -4.82 4.21
CA THR A 169 22.87 -4.58 3.00
C THR A 169 22.51 -3.11 2.90
N ARG A 170 22.32 -2.63 1.67
CA ARG A 170 22.02 -1.22 1.38
C ARG A 170 20.55 -0.93 1.69
N ALA A 171 20.26 0.21 2.29
CA ALA A 171 18.92 0.67 2.56
C ALA A 171 18.32 1.48 1.41
N ALA A 172 17.00 1.43 1.28
CA ALA A 172 16.24 2.29 0.38
C ALA A 172 14.93 2.71 1.03
N VAL A 173 14.37 3.80 0.53
CA VAL A 173 12.96 4.13 0.69
C VAL A 173 12.28 4.01 -0.67
N MET A 174 11.07 3.46 -0.65
CA MET A 174 10.25 3.28 -1.83
C MET A 174 8.94 4.04 -1.66
N VAL A 175 8.48 4.66 -2.74
CA VAL A 175 7.13 5.20 -2.88
C VAL A 175 6.33 4.30 -3.78
N ARG A 176 5.11 3.98 -3.38
CA ARG A 176 4.13 3.19 -4.14
C ARG A 176 2.98 4.10 -4.54
N LEU A 177 2.58 4.03 -5.80
CA LEU A 177 1.35 4.63 -6.31
C LEU A 177 0.26 3.55 -6.31
N SER A 178 -0.80 3.76 -5.54
CA SER A 178 -1.81 2.73 -5.24
C SER A 178 -3.23 3.28 -5.38
N HIS A 179 -4.22 2.44 -5.63
CA HIS A 179 -5.64 2.82 -5.70
C HIS A 179 -6.24 3.21 -4.32
N GLY A 180 -5.50 2.99 -3.24
CA GLY A 180 -5.87 3.37 -1.87
C GLY A 180 -5.00 2.63 -0.84
N HIS A 181 -5.12 2.96 0.44
CA HIS A 181 -4.51 2.18 1.54
C HIS A 181 -5.50 1.77 2.64
N ILE A 182 -6.81 1.95 2.40
CA ILE A 182 -7.87 1.42 3.27
C ILE A 182 -7.97 -0.09 3.07
N ARG A 183 -7.92 -0.84 4.17
CA ARG A 183 -7.78 -2.31 4.14
C ARG A 183 -8.94 -2.97 4.84
N ILE A 184 -9.12 -4.27 4.61
CA ILE A 184 -10.04 -5.07 5.46
C ILE A 184 -9.62 -4.91 6.94
N GLY A 185 -8.32 -4.85 7.21
CA GLY A 185 -7.75 -4.56 8.52
C GLY A 185 -8.18 -3.23 9.17
N SER A 186 -8.47 -2.19 8.36
CA SER A 186 -8.96 -0.89 8.85
C SER A 186 -10.35 -1.04 9.48
N PHE A 187 -11.25 -1.76 8.81
CA PHE A 187 -12.59 -2.08 9.33
C PHE A 187 -12.53 -3.03 10.54
N GLN A 188 -11.64 -4.03 10.50
CA GLN A 188 -11.45 -4.94 11.63
C GLN A 188 -11.01 -4.23 12.92
N ARG A 189 -10.17 -3.20 12.78
CA ARG A 189 -9.79 -2.35 13.91
C ARG A 189 -10.99 -1.67 14.54
N CYS A 190 -11.81 -0.97 13.76
CA CYS A 190 -13.02 -0.32 14.26
C CYS A 190 -13.96 -1.33 14.93
N ARG A 191 -14.15 -2.51 14.32
CA ARG A 191 -14.96 -3.58 14.92
C ARG A 191 -14.43 -4.03 16.28
N TYR A 192 -13.12 -4.18 16.44
CA TYR A 192 -12.52 -4.59 17.72
C TYR A 192 -12.64 -3.53 18.81
N LEU A 193 -12.60 -2.25 18.42
CA LEU A 193 -12.82 -1.12 19.33
C LEU A 193 -14.31 -0.83 19.57
N GLU A 194 -15.20 -1.65 19.00
CA GLU A 194 -16.67 -1.46 19.05
C GLU A 194 -17.12 -0.09 18.46
N ASP A 195 -16.31 0.45 17.55
CA ASP A 195 -16.50 1.76 16.91
C ASP A 195 -17.37 1.62 15.65
N VAL A 196 -18.68 1.56 15.85
CA VAL A 196 -19.68 1.47 14.76
C VAL A 196 -19.65 2.72 13.88
N GLU A 197 -19.48 3.89 14.48
CA GLU A 197 -19.40 5.16 13.75
C GLU A 197 -18.19 5.19 12.83
N GLY A 198 -17.03 4.67 13.28
CA GLY A 198 -15.83 4.58 12.47
C GLY A 198 -15.96 3.59 11.31
N ILE A 199 -16.68 2.48 11.49
CA ILE A 199 -17.03 1.56 10.40
C ILE A 199 -17.84 2.29 9.34
N GLU A 200 -18.89 3.02 9.75
CA GLU A 200 -19.74 3.76 8.83
C GLU A 200 -18.95 4.88 8.12
N MET A 201 -18.09 5.61 8.85
CA MET A 201 -17.24 6.66 8.29
C MET A 201 -16.32 6.11 7.20
N LEU A 202 -15.58 5.02 7.46
CA LEU A 202 -14.72 4.39 6.45
C LEU A 202 -15.51 3.91 5.24
N MET A 203 -16.68 3.33 5.47
CA MET A 203 -17.54 2.83 4.40
C MET A 203 -18.03 3.96 3.51
N ARG A 204 -18.55 5.05 4.09
CA ARG A 204 -19.02 6.23 3.33
C ARG A 204 -17.87 6.95 2.63
N HIS A 205 -16.73 7.09 3.30
CA HIS A 205 -15.52 7.66 2.71
C HIS A 205 -15.09 6.84 1.48
N THR A 206 -14.99 5.52 1.63
CA THR A 206 -14.59 4.63 0.53
C THR A 206 -15.61 4.66 -0.61
N ALA A 207 -16.91 4.62 -0.30
CA ALA A 207 -17.97 4.74 -1.30
C ALA A 207 -17.87 6.06 -2.07
N ARG A 208 -17.67 7.19 -1.38
CA ARG A 208 -17.62 8.52 -1.98
C ARG A 208 -16.43 8.74 -2.89
N HIS A 209 -15.28 8.19 -2.56
CA HIS A 209 -14.03 8.52 -3.26
C HIS A 209 -13.51 7.41 -4.16
N HIS A 210 -13.77 6.14 -3.83
CA HIS A 210 -13.25 5.00 -4.58
C HIS A 210 -14.33 4.24 -5.36
N PHE A 211 -15.60 4.31 -4.94
CA PHE A 211 -16.71 3.55 -5.56
C PHE A 211 -17.90 4.43 -5.97
N ALA A 212 -17.68 5.73 -6.23
CA ALA A 212 -18.78 6.66 -6.53
C ALA A 212 -19.53 6.34 -7.83
N ALA A 213 -18.94 5.53 -8.72
CA ALA A 213 -19.60 5.08 -9.93
C ALA A 213 -20.57 3.91 -9.67
N GLU A 214 -20.40 3.19 -8.56
CA GLU A 214 -21.15 1.98 -8.23
C GLU A 214 -22.03 2.13 -6.99
N LEU A 215 -21.70 3.04 -6.08
CA LEU A 215 -22.33 3.20 -4.78
C LEU A 215 -22.72 4.66 -4.51
N ASP A 216 -23.89 4.83 -3.91
CA ASP A 216 -24.31 6.10 -3.32
C ASP A 216 -23.85 6.16 -1.86
N ALA A 217 -22.85 7.00 -1.58
CA ALA A 217 -22.27 7.17 -0.26
C ALA A 217 -23.23 7.77 0.78
N ASP A 218 -24.33 8.38 0.34
CA ASP A 218 -25.31 9.04 1.20
C ASP A 218 -26.60 8.19 1.38
N ALA A 219 -26.64 7.01 0.76
CA ALA A 219 -27.72 6.04 0.95
C ALA A 219 -27.89 5.61 2.43
N PRO A 220 -29.09 5.15 2.84
CA PRO A 220 -29.30 4.56 4.15
C PRO A 220 -28.29 3.43 4.43
N VAL A 221 -27.77 3.36 5.65
CA VAL A 221 -26.68 2.42 5.99
C VAL A 221 -27.07 0.95 5.74
N ASN A 222 -28.36 0.61 5.90
CA ASN A 222 -28.88 -0.73 5.65
C ASN A 222 -28.87 -1.12 4.16
N ASP A 223 -28.81 -0.15 3.26
CA ASP A 223 -28.69 -0.37 1.81
C ASP A 223 -27.21 -0.28 1.39
N LEU A 224 -26.48 0.70 1.92
CA LEU A 224 -25.06 0.92 1.62
C LEU A 224 -24.18 -0.25 2.08
N ALA A 225 -24.37 -0.76 3.29
CA ALA A 225 -23.52 -1.81 3.85
C ALA A 225 -23.47 -3.11 3.03
N PRO A 226 -24.60 -3.75 2.65
CA PRO A 226 -24.56 -4.93 1.81
C PRO A 226 -24.02 -4.64 0.39
N ALA A 227 -24.35 -3.48 -0.20
CA ALA A 227 -23.84 -3.09 -1.51
C ALA A 227 -22.32 -2.87 -1.51
N PHE A 228 -21.81 -2.23 -0.45
CA PHE A 228 -20.38 -2.04 -0.22
C PHE A 228 -19.65 -3.37 -0.09
N LEU A 229 -20.16 -4.27 0.76
CA LEU A 229 -19.57 -5.60 0.94
C LEU A 229 -19.55 -6.39 -0.38
N ALA A 230 -20.64 -6.38 -1.15
CA ALA A 230 -20.71 -7.03 -2.46
C ALA A 230 -19.67 -6.47 -3.44
N THR A 231 -19.51 -5.14 -3.46
CA THR A 231 -18.53 -4.44 -4.31
C THR A 231 -17.10 -4.83 -3.95
N VAL A 232 -16.74 -4.77 -2.67
CA VAL A 232 -15.40 -5.17 -2.18
C VAL A 232 -15.14 -6.65 -2.46
N ALA A 233 -16.12 -7.53 -2.18
CA ALA A 233 -15.99 -8.97 -2.41
C ALA A 233 -15.73 -9.30 -3.90
N ALA A 234 -16.46 -8.67 -4.82
CA ALA A 234 -16.27 -8.87 -6.26
C ALA A 234 -14.86 -8.44 -6.71
N ARG A 235 -14.35 -7.31 -6.19
CA ARG A 235 -13.01 -6.79 -6.51
C ARG A 235 -11.89 -7.66 -5.95
N VAL A 236 -12.02 -8.13 -4.71
CA VAL A 236 -11.08 -9.09 -4.11
C VAL A 236 -11.09 -10.41 -4.87
N ALA A 237 -12.26 -10.91 -5.27
CA ALA A 237 -12.38 -12.13 -6.07
C ALA A 237 -11.70 -11.98 -7.45
N ALA A 238 -11.87 -10.84 -8.13
CA ALA A 238 -11.19 -10.54 -9.39
C ALA A 238 -9.66 -10.51 -9.21
N THR A 239 -9.17 -9.95 -8.09
CA THR A 239 -7.74 -9.93 -7.76
C THR A 239 -7.19 -11.34 -7.57
N ALA A 240 -7.87 -12.16 -6.77
CA ALA A 240 -7.48 -13.55 -6.52
C ALA A 240 -7.47 -14.37 -7.81
N GLY A 241 -8.52 -14.25 -8.63
CA GLY A 241 -8.59 -14.92 -9.94
C GLY A 241 -7.46 -14.49 -10.88
N SER A 242 -7.08 -13.20 -10.86
CA SER A 242 -5.98 -12.68 -11.66
C SER A 242 -4.62 -13.20 -11.18
N TRP A 243 -4.40 -13.34 -9.86
CA TRP A 243 -3.20 -14.00 -9.34
C TRP A 243 -3.11 -15.46 -9.77
N MET A 244 -4.22 -16.20 -9.72
CA MET A 244 -4.26 -17.57 -10.21
C MET A 244 -3.94 -17.63 -11.71
N ALA A 245 -4.55 -16.78 -12.53
CA ALA A 245 -4.25 -16.74 -13.97
C ALA A 245 -2.78 -16.41 -14.26
N ALA A 246 -2.17 -15.53 -13.45
CA ALA A 246 -0.77 -15.13 -13.57
C ALA A 246 0.22 -16.16 -12.98
N GLY A 247 -0.25 -17.23 -12.32
CA GLY A 247 0.62 -18.15 -11.57
C GLY A 247 1.39 -17.46 -10.43
N PHE A 248 0.79 -16.43 -9.83
CA PHE A 248 1.40 -15.63 -8.78
C PHE A 248 1.01 -16.11 -7.38
N VAL A 249 1.99 -16.21 -6.50
CA VAL A 249 1.82 -16.59 -5.10
C VAL A 249 2.28 -15.42 -4.23
N HIS A 250 1.33 -14.73 -3.60
CA HIS A 250 1.60 -13.55 -2.79
C HIS A 250 2.41 -13.86 -1.52
N GLY A 251 2.11 -15.01 -0.89
CA GLY A 251 2.81 -15.53 0.29
C GLY A 251 2.34 -14.97 1.64
N VAL A 252 1.58 -13.86 1.67
CA VAL A 252 1.08 -13.25 2.91
C VAL A 252 -0.29 -12.62 2.67
N LEU A 253 -1.35 -13.43 2.61
CA LEU A 253 -2.73 -12.97 2.39
C LEU A 253 -3.44 -12.71 3.73
N ASN A 254 -2.77 -11.97 4.61
CA ASN A 254 -3.40 -11.47 5.84
C ASN A 254 -4.45 -10.40 5.50
N THR A 255 -5.43 -10.16 6.37
CA THR A 255 -6.50 -9.19 6.08
C THR A 255 -6.02 -7.74 6.05
N ASP A 256 -4.87 -7.44 6.65
CA ASP A 256 -4.14 -6.17 6.51
C ASP A 256 -3.41 -6.01 5.16
N ASN A 257 -3.40 -7.04 4.31
CA ASN A 257 -2.83 -7.02 2.96
C ASN A 257 -3.89 -7.09 1.85
N PHE A 258 -5.16 -6.89 2.19
CA PHE A 258 -6.24 -6.69 1.22
C PHE A 258 -6.74 -5.26 1.28
N ASN A 259 -6.47 -4.51 0.21
CA ASN A 259 -7.06 -3.21 -0.02
C ASN A 259 -8.52 -3.42 -0.45
N VAL A 260 -9.43 -2.60 0.08
CA VAL A 260 -10.85 -2.68 -0.25
C VAL A 260 -11.13 -2.39 -1.73
N THR A 261 -10.24 -1.66 -2.42
CA THR A 261 -10.34 -1.41 -3.87
C THR A 261 -10.06 -2.64 -4.75
N GLY A 262 -9.54 -3.74 -4.16
CA GLY A 262 -9.13 -4.94 -4.91
C GLY A 262 -7.92 -4.69 -5.80
N GLU A 263 -6.98 -3.88 -5.33
CA GLU A 263 -5.65 -3.76 -5.93
C GLU A 263 -4.67 -4.71 -5.20
N SER A 264 -3.83 -5.40 -5.96
CA SER A 264 -2.71 -6.16 -5.41
C SER A 264 -1.60 -5.22 -4.93
N PHE A 265 -1.10 -5.43 -3.71
CA PHE A 265 -0.02 -4.61 -3.13
C PHE A 265 0.72 -5.35 -2.00
N ASP A 266 1.82 -4.74 -1.52
CA ASP A 266 2.69 -5.23 -0.44
C ASP A 266 3.44 -6.54 -0.72
N TYR A 267 4.37 -6.43 -1.66
CA TYR A 267 5.17 -7.54 -2.16
C TYR A 267 6.36 -7.86 -1.26
N GLY A 268 6.16 -8.77 -0.30
CA GLY A 268 7.22 -9.33 0.53
C GLY A 268 7.78 -10.65 -0.04
N PRO A 269 7.41 -11.80 0.54
CA PRO A 269 7.92 -13.10 0.13
C PRO A 269 7.11 -13.70 -1.03
N TRP A 270 6.86 -12.94 -2.09
CA TRP A 270 6.13 -13.39 -3.27
C TRP A 270 6.97 -14.30 -4.18
N ARG A 271 6.32 -15.15 -4.99
CA ARG A 271 6.93 -15.95 -6.05
C ARG A 271 5.95 -16.15 -7.20
N PHE A 272 6.47 -16.32 -8.42
CA PHE A 272 5.73 -16.94 -9.50
C PHE A 272 6.00 -18.44 -9.52
N LEU A 273 5.00 -19.22 -9.92
CA LEU A 273 5.14 -20.65 -10.09
C LEU A 273 6.07 -20.96 -11.26
N PRO A 274 7.18 -21.69 -11.05
CA PRO A 274 8.00 -22.17 -12.16
C PRO A 274 7.30 -23.29 -12.96
N ARG A 275 6.37 -24.00 -12.30
CA ARG A 275 5.49 -25.04 -12.84
C ARG A 275 4.22 -25.07 -11.99
N PHE A 276 3.12 -25.55 -12.55
CA PHE A 276 1.86 -25.66 -11.80
C PHE A 276 2.03 -26.58 -10.57
N ASP A 277 1.82 -26.02 -9.39
CA ASP A 277 1.86 -26.72 -8.10
C ASP A 277 0.89 -26.04 -7.11
N PRO A 278 -0.29 -26.61 -6.87
CA PRO A 278 -1.28 -26.09 -5.91
C PRO A 278 -0.77 -25.98 -4.47
N SER A 279 0.24 -26.77 -4.11
CA SER A 279 0.78 -26.82 -2.74
C SER A 279 1.91 -25.81 -2.50
N PHE A 280 2.39 -25.14 -3.55
CA PHE A 280 3.54 -24.25 -3.47
C PHE A 280 3.26 -23.04 -2.57
N THR A 281 4.16 -22.80 -1.61
CA THR A 281 4.17 -21.62 -0.74
C THR A 281 5.35 -20.72 -1.08
N ALA A 282 5.10 -19.41 -1.13
CA ALA A 282 6.15 -18.43 -1.44
C ALA A 282 6.93 -17.97 -0.19
N ALA A 283 6.25 -17.93 0.97
CA ALA A 283 6.83 -17.54 2.24
C ALA A 283 7.52 -18.73 2.93
N TYR A 284 8.82 -18.61 3.16
CA TYR A 284 9.62 -19.66 3.83
C TYR A 284 9.19 -19.94 5.28
N PHE A 285 8.43 -19.01 5.89
CA PHE A 285 7.88 -19.14 7.24
C PHE A 285 6.44 -19.66 7.26
N ASP A 286 5.79 -19.85 6.10
CA ASP A 286 4.46 -20.47 6.01
C ASP A 286 4.57 -22.00 6.01
N ASN A 287 5.01 -22.55 7.14
CA ASN A 287 5.19 -24.00 7.32
C ASN A 287 3.88 -24.79 7.20
N GLY A 288 2.73 -24.14 7.44
CA GLY A 288 1.40 -24.76 7.40
C GLY A 288 0.70 -24.67 6.04
N GLY A 289 1.33 -24.04 5.03
CA GLY A 289 0.73 -23.84 3.72
C GLY A 289 -0.59 -23.07 3.77
N ARG A 290 -0.69 -22.08 4.66
CA ARG A 290 -1.89 -21.26 4.78
C ARG A 290 -2.15 -20.46 3.51
N TYR A 291 -1.09 -19.95 2.89
CA TYR A 291 -1.14 -19.13 1.69
C TYR A 291 -0.47 -19.84 0.50
N ALA A 292 -0.63 -21.16 0.44
CA ALA A 292 -0.27 -21.96 -0.72
C ALA A 292 -1.13 -21.56 -1.93
N TYR A 293 -0.58 -21.70 -3.14
CA TYR A 293 -1.21 -21.23 -4.37
C TYR A 293 -2.65 -21.70 -4.59
N GLY A 294 -2.97 -22.95 -4.26
CA GLY A 294 -4.28 -23.56 -4.50
C GLY A 294 -5.32 -23.36 -3.39
N ARG A 295 -5.04 -22.51 -2.39
CA ARG A 295 -5.89 -22.29 -1.21
C ARG A 295 -6.40 -20.86 -1.14
#